data_AF-S4RP25-F1
#
_entry.id   AF-S4RP25-F1
#
_cell.length_a   1.000
_cell.length_b   1.000
_cell.length_c   1.000
_cell.angle_alpha   90.00
_cell.angle_beta   90.00
_cell.angle_gamma   90.00
#
_symmetry.space_group_name_H-M   'P 1'
#
loop_
_entity.id
_entity.type
_entity.pdbx_description
1 polymer ?
#
loop_
_entity_poly.entity_id
_entity_poly.type
_entity_poly.pdbx_seq_one_letter_code
_entity_poly.pdbx_strand_id
1 'polypeptide(L)'
;GINTGSFYSVSTLLNQMVIRHYPGNEVAAGWIGLTIVLAGMLGSIICGIWLDRTKTFKQTTLTVYILSFVFMVVFTFTLDLGYMWLVFLTAGLLGFFMTGYLPLGFEFAAEITYPESEGTSSGLLNASAQIFGLIFTLVQGKLTTLYSPLAGNIFLCAFLLLGSILTALIKSDLRRQSANLGFVKAEVK
;
A
#
# COMPACT_ATOMS: atom_id res chain seq x y z
N GLY A 1 -4.97 6.40 -0.86
CA GLY A 1 -5.58 6.72 0.44
C GLY A 1 -5.20 5.71 1.50
N ILE A 2 -6.10 4.80 1.85
CA ILE A 2 -5.97 3.87 2.99
C ILE A 2 -4.67 3.05 2.98
N ASN A 3 -4.34 2.38 1.87
CA ASN A 3 -3.12 1.54 1.79
C ASN A 3 -1.85 2.37 2.04
N THR A 4 -1.67 3.44 1.26
CA THR A 4 -0.54 4.38 1.40
C THR A 4 -0.46 5.01 2.79
N GLY A 5 -1.59 5.44 3.37
CA GLY A 5 -1.63 5.98 4.72
C GLY A 5 -1.22 4.97 5.79
N SER A 6 -1.62 3.71 5.61
CA SER A 6 -1.19 2.61 6.49
C SER A 6 0.31 2.36 6.39
N PHE A 7 0.85 2.39 5.17
CA PHE A 7 2.30 2.27 4.93
C PHE A 7 3.10 3.39 5.60
N TYR A 8 2.63 4.65 5.53
CA TYR A 8 3.26 5.77 6.22
C TYR A 8 3.25 5.59 7.73
N SER A 9 2.13 5.12 8.27
CA SER A 9 1.96 4.83 9.70
C SER A 9 2.92 3.73 10.17
N VAL A 10 2.98 2.60 9.46
CA VAL A 10 3.92 1.50 9.74
C VAL A 10 5.36 1.99 9.67
N SER A 11 5.74 2.71 8.61
CA SER A 11 7.11 3.18 8.42
C SER A 11 7.54 4.15 9.52
N THR A 12 6.63 5.04 9.94
CA THR A 12 6.91 6.04 10.99
C THR A 12 7.05 5.39 12.36
N LEU A 13 6.18 4.44 12.68
CA LEU A 13 6.12 3.79 14.00
C LEU A 13 6.97 2.53 14.09
N LEU A 14 7.62 2.11 12.99
CA LEU A 14 8.42 0.89 12.91
C LEU A 14 9.42 0.79 14.05
N ASN A 15 10.19 1.86 14.27
CA ASN A 15 11.20 1.90 15.31
C ASN A 15 10.59 1.64 16.70
N GLN A 16 9.46 2.28 17.00
CA GLN A 16 8.75 2.09 18.27
C GLN A 16 8.23 0.66 18.41
N MET A 17 7.71 0.06 17.34
CA MET A 17 7.21 -1.32 17.35
C MET A 17 8.33 -2.34 17.57
N VAL A 18 9.48 -2.15 16.91
CA VAL A 18 10.64 -3.06 17.02
C VAL A 18 11.29 -2.95 18.39
N ILE A 19 11.57 -1.75 18.90
CA ILE A 19 12.22 -1.58 20.22
C ILE A 19 11.37 -2.17 21.35
N ARG A 20 10.04 -2.10 21.24
CA ARG A 20 9.13 -2.65 22.26
C ARG A 20 9.17 -4.19 22.34
N HIS A 21 9.53 -4.88 21.26
CA HIS A 21 9.71 -6.34 21.25
C HIS A 21 11.18 -6.76 21.38
N TYR A 22 12.10 -5.93 20.90
CA TYR A 22 13.55 -6.18 20.87
C TYR A 22 14.28 -4.99 21.50
N PRO A 23 14.30 -4.88 22.84
CA PRO A 23 14.93 -3.76 23.53
C PRO A 23 16.42 -3.67 23.18
N GLY A 24 16.91 -2.46 22.86
CA GLY A 24 18.31 -2.19 22.49
C GLY A 24 18.68 -2.45 21.02
N ASN A 25 17.74 -2.92 20.18
CA ASN A 25 17.99 -3.21 18.76
C ASN A 25 17.56 -2.07 17.82
N GLU A 26 17.87 -0.82 18.17
CA GLU A 26 17.52 0.37 17.36
C GLU A 26 18.14 0.33 15.96
N VAL A 27 19.40 -0.14 15.88
CA VAL A 27 20.11 -0.31 14.60
C VAL A 27 19.40 -1.31 13.71
N ALA A 28 18.90 -2.43 14.27
CA ALA A 28 18.16 -3.42 13.51
C ALA A 28 16.82 -2.86 13.00
N ALA A 29 16.12 -2.05 13.80
CA ALA A 29 14.91 -1.37 13.35
C ALA A 29 15.17 -0.44 12.15
N GLY A 30 16.30 0.27 12.16
CA GLY A 30 16.77 1.07 11.01
C GLY A 30 17.01 0.23 9.75
N TRP A 31 17.68 -0.93 9.89
CA TRP A 31 17.91 -1.85 8.78
C TRP A 31 16.62 -2.50 8.24
N ILE A 32 15.65 -2.79 9.11
CA ILE A 32 14.31 -3.24 8.69
C ILE A 32 13.64 -2.13 7.88
N GLY A 33 13.70 -0.88 8.35
CA GLY A 33 13.18 0.27 7.61
C GLY A 33 13.83 0.44 6.24
N LEU A 34 15.16 0.29 6.15
CA LEU A 34 15.87 0.30 4.87
C LEU A 34 15.39 -0.83 3.94
N THR A 35 15.19 -2.03 4.48
CA THR A 35 14.70 -3.18 3.73
C THR A 35 13.31 -2.93 3.16
N ILE A 36 12.40 -2.34 3.94
CA ILE A 36 11.06 -1.93 3.50
C ILE A 36 11.16 -0.97 2.31
N VAL A 37 12.02 0.04 2.40
CA VAL A 37 12.17 1.06 1.35
C VAL A 37 12.74 0.45 0.07
N LEU A 38 13.84 -0.31 0.16
CA LEU A 38 14.47 -0.93 -1.01
C LEU A 38 13.55 -1.93 -1.69
N ALA A 39 12.88 -2.79 -0.91
CA ALA A 39 11.89 -3.73 -1.43
C ALA A 39 10.70 -3.00 -2.05
N GLY A 40 10.23 -1.90 -1.44
CA GLY A 40 9.17 -1.06 -1.96
C GLY A 40 9.51 -0.40 -3.29
N MET A 41 10.75 0.09 -3.45
CA MET A 41 11.24 0.63 -4.73
C MET A 41 11.22 -0.44 -5.83
N LEU A 42 11.70 -1.65 -5.54
CA LEU A 42 11.65 -2.77 -6.47
C LEU A 42 10.21 -3.15 -6.81
N GLY A 43 9.32 -3.17 -5.82
CA GLY A 43 7.88 -3.44 -5.98
C GLY A 43 7.22 -2.45 -6.93
N SER A 44 7.48 -1.16 -6.79
CA SER A 44 6.97 -0.12 -7.68
C SER A 44 7.41 -0.30 -9.13
N ILE A 45 8.70 -0.60 -9.35
CA ILE A 45 9.25 -0.81 -10.70
C ILE A 45 8.60 -2.05 -11.34
N ILE A 46 8.57 -3.18 -10.62
CA ILE A 46 8.04 -4.44 -11.14
C ILE A 46 6.53 -4.32 -11.41
N CYS A 47 5.77 -3.74 -10.47
CA CYS A 47 4.34 -3.54 -10.63
C CYS A 47 4.02 -2.59 -11.79
N GLY A 48 4.80 -1.51 -11.96
CA GLY A 48 4.68 -0.59 -13.09
C GLY A 48 4.89 -1.29 -14.43
N ILE A 49 6.02 -1.99 -14.60
CA ILE A 49 6.34 -2.73 -15.84
C ILE A 49 5.29 -3.81 -16.13
N TRP A 50 4.84 -4.52 -15.09
CA TRP A 50 3.80 -5.55 -15.23
C TRP A 50 2.48 -4.95 -15.73
N LEU A 51 2.10 -3.82 -15.16
CA LEU A 51 0.88 -3.13 -15.53
C LEU A 51 0.94 -2.58 -16.97
N ASP A 52 2.09 -2.04 -17.37
CA ASP A 52 2.34 -1.55 -18.72
C ASP A 52 2.13 -2.63 -19.78
N ARG A 53 2.58 -3.86 -19.49
CA ARG A 53 2.46 -4.99 -20.41
C ARG A 53 1.09 -5.65 -20.39
N THR A 54 0.52 -5.88 -19.22
CA THR A 54 -0.73 -6.65 -19.10
C THR A 54 -1.97 -5.79 -19.32
N LYS A 55 -1.87 -4.46 -19.09
CA LYS A 55 -3.00 -3.52 -19.12
C LYS A 55 -4.19 -3.96 -18.26
N THR A 56 -3.95 -4.82 -17.26
CA THR A 56 -4.97 -5.41 -16.37
C THR A 56 -5.08 -4.61 -15.06
N PHE A 57 -5.44 -3.34 -15.18
CA PHE A 57 -5.42 -2.36 -14.09
C PHE A 57 -6.18 -2.82 -12.85
N LYS A 58 -7.48 -3.12 -12.96
CA LYS A 58 -8.28 -3.50 -11.78
C LYS A 58 -7.74 -4.76 -11.09
N GLN A 59 -7.47 -5.82 -11.86
CA GLN A 59 -7.11 -7.13 -11.30
C GLN A 59 -5.76 -7.09 -10.60
N THR A 60 -4.78 -6.41 -11.20
CA THR A 60 -3.44 -6.24 -10.61
C THR A 60 -3.53 -5.38 -9.35
N THR A 61 -4.21 -4.23 -9.41
CA THR A 61 -4.40 -3.34 -8.26
C THR A 61 -5.08 -4.05 -7.09
N LEU A 62 -6.15 -4.81 -7.35
CA LEU A 62 -6.85 -5.57 -6.31
C LEU A 62 -5.97 -6.68 -5.71
N THR A 63 -5.25 -7.43 -6.55
CA THR A 63 -4.37 -8.51 -6.10
C THR A 63 -3.25 -7.97 -5.20
N VAL A 64 -2.57 -6.90 -5.63
CA VAL A 64 -1.50 -6.26 -4.84
C VAL A 64 -2.03 -5.66 -3.55
N TYR A 65 -3.26 -5.12 -3.55
CA TYR A 65 -3.92 -4.65 -2.32
C TYR A 65 -4.13 -5.82 -1.34
N ILE A 66 -4.73 -6.92 -1.80
CA ILE A 66 -4.99 -8.10 -0.95
C ILE A 66 -3.68 -8.65 -0.39
N LEU A 67 -2.62 -8.71 -1.20
CA LEU A 67 -1.29 -9.11 -0.74
C LEU A 67 -0.74 -8.15 0.32
N SER A 68 -0.90 -6.83 0.15
CA SER A 68 -0.52 -5.85 1.18
C SER A 68 -1.23 -6.10 2.51
N PHE A 69 -2.54 -6.41 2.46
CA PHE A 69 -3.31 -6.78 3.66
C PHE A 69 -2.79 -8.07 4.30
N VAL A 70 -2.59 -9.13 3.52
CA VAL A 70 -2.06 -10.41 4.02
C VAL A 70 -0.69 -10.22 4.67
N PHE A 71 0.22 -9.52 4.01
CA PHE A 71 1.55 -9.27 4.57
C PHE A 71 1.52 -8.35 5.78
N MET A 72 0.54 -7.45 5.90
CA MET A 72 0.37 -6.66 7.13
C MET A 72 -0.03 -7.56 8.30
N VAL A 73 -0.96 -8.50 8.07
CA VAL A 73 -1.35 -9.49 9.08
C VAL A 73 -0.16 -10.37 9.46
N VAL A 74 0.57 -10.90 8.48
CA VAL A 74 1.77 -11.72 8.72
C VAL A 74 2.84 -10.95 9.49
N PHE A 75 3.14 -9.72 9.08
CA PHE A 75 4.09 -8.85 9.78
C PHE A 75 3.68 -8.61 11.23
N THR A 76 2.39 -8.38 11.47
CA THR A 76 1.83 -8.16 12.81
C THR A 76 2.12 -9.32 13.75
N PHE A 77 1.83 -10.56 13.32
CA PHE A 77 2.08 -11.74 14.16
C PHE A 77 3.57 -12.12 14.21
N THR A 78 4.35 -11.74 13.20
CA THR A 78 5.78 -12.06 13.15
C THR A 78 6.60 -11.23 14.14
N LEU A 79 6.15 -10.00 14.46
CA LEU A 79 6.80 -9.16 15.46
C LEU A 79 6.87 -9.83 16.85
N ASP A 80 5.87 -10.62 17.21
CA ASP A 80 5.76 -11.31 18.50
C ASP A 80 6.59 -12.62 18.58
N LEU A 81 7.10 -13.15 17.45
CA LEU A 81 7.74 -14.47 17.41
C LEU A 81 9.20 -14.50 17.90
N GLY A 82 9.84 -13.35 18.13
CA GLY A 82 11.23 -13.28 18.62
C GLY A 82 12.33 -13.58 17.57
N TYR A 83 11.97 -13.89 16.32
CA TYR A 83 12.92 -14.16 15.25
C TYR A 83 13.12 -12.94 14.35
N MET A 84 14.19 -12.18 14.58
CA MET A 84 14.50 -10.94 13.85
C MET A 84 14.55 -11.14 12.33
N TRP A 85 15.13 -12.24 11.84
CA TRP A 85 15.23 -12.49 10.39
C TRP A 85 13.84 -12.59 9.71
N LEU A 86 12.84 -13.18 10.40
CA LEU A 86 11.48 -13.26 9.88
C LEU A 86 10.84 -11.87 9.79
N VAL A 87 11.15 -10.98 10.73
CA VAL A 87 10.70 -9.58 10.68
C VAL A 87 11.28 -8.88 9.46
N PHE A 88 12.55 -9.08 9.14
CA PHE A 88 13.16 -8.55 7.90
C PHE A 88 12.45 -9.03 6.64
N LEU A 89 12.21 -10.35 6.53
CA LEU A 89 11.55 -10.93 5.36
C LEU A 89 10.13 -10.37 5.19
N THR A 90 9.34 -10.40 6.26
CA THR A 90 7.94 -9.99 6.23
C THR A 90 7.78 -8.48 6.05
N ALA A 91 8.65 -7.66 6.65
CA ALA A 91 8.71 -6.23 6.41
C ALA A 91 9.10 -5.90 4.96
N GLY A 92 10.10 -6.60 4.40
CA GLY A 92 10.47 -6.45 2.99
C GLY A 92 9.32 -6.75 2.05
N LEU A 93 8.60 -7.87 2.27
CA LEU A 93 7.43 -8.23 1.47
C LEU A 93 6.29 -7.21 1.65
N LEU A 94 6.02 -6.77 2.88
CA LEU A 94 5.05 -5.72 3.16
C LEU A 94 5.38 -4.43 2.37
N GLY A 95 6.64 -3.98 2.43
CA GLY A 95 7.11 -2.82 1.68
C GLY A 95 6.95 -2.98 0.18
N PHE A 96 7.36 -4.13 -0.36
CA PHE A 96 7.21 -4.47 -1.77
C PHE A 96 5.77 -4.29 -2.28
N PHE A 97 4.78 -4.87 -1.58
CA PHE A 97 3.39 -4.81 -2.02
C PHE A 97 2.73 -3.47 -1.71
N MET A 98 2.98 -2.87 -0.54
CA MET A 98 2.36 -1.59 -0.16
C MET A 98 2.87 -0.41 -0.99
N THR A 99 4.18 -0.34 -1.24
CA THR A 99 4.74 0.68 -2.13
C THR A 99 4.43 0.37 -3.59
N GLY A 100 4.51 -0.90 -4.00
CA GLY A 100 4.14 -1.34 -5.35
C GLY A 100 2.69 -1.04 -5.74
N TYR A 101 1.78 -0.98 -4.76
CA TYR A 101 0.40 -0.54 -4.95
C TYR A 101 0.28 0.93 -5.41
N LEU A 102 1.20 1.79 -5.00
CA LEU A 102 1.12 3.23 -5.24
C LEU A 102 1.06 3.60 -6.74
N PRO A 103 2.01 3.17 -7.61
CA PRO A 103 1.93 3.45 -9.05
C PRO A 103 0.69 2.82 -9.70
N LEU A 104 0.30 1.60 -9.28
CA LEU A 104 -0.90 0.93 -9.78
C LEU A 104 -2.18 1.74 -9.47
N GLY A 105 -2.25 2.34 -8.28
CA GLY A 105 -3.35 3.18 -7.86
C GLY A 105 -3.46 4.48 -8.67
N PHE A 106 -2.34 5.12 -8.99
CA PHE A 106 -2.33 6.33 -9.83
C PHE A 106 -2.77 6.03 -11.27
N GLU A 107 -2.20 4.99 -11.88
CA GLU A 107 -2.57 4.54 -13.22
C GLU A 107 -4.05 4.13 -13.31
N PHE A 108 -4.52 3.34 -12.33
CA PHE A 108 -5.92 2.93 -12.31
C PHE A 108 -6.87 4.11 -12.10
N ALA A 109 -6.50 5.09 -11.25
CA ALA A 109 -7.28 6.30 -11.06
C ALA A 109 -7.38 7.12 -12.35
N ALA A 110 -6.26 7.36 -13.03
CA ALA A 110 -6.23 8.08 -14.31
C ALA A 110 -7.13 7.40 -15.36
N GLU A 111 -7.11 6.07 -15.42
CA GLU A 111 -7.92 5.27 -16.36
C GLU A 111 -9.44 5.41 -16.13
N ILE A 112 -9.89 5.44 -14.88
CA ILE A 112 -11.33 5.55 -14.53
C ILE A 112 -11.83 7.01 -14.52
N THR A 113 -10.96 7.99 -14.32
CA THR A 113 -11.34 9.41 -14.30
C THR A 113 -11.29 10.09 -15.66
N TYR A 114 -10.84 9.39 -16.71
CA TYR A 114 -10.80 9.94 -18.07
C TYR A 114 -12.16 10.56 -18.49
N PRO A 115 -12.19 11.77 -19.11
CA PRO A 115 -11.07 12.55 -19.67
C PRO A 115 -10.45 13.60 -18.73
N GLU A 116 -10.60 13.46 -17.41
CA GLU A 116 -9.99 14.40 -16.46
C GLU A 116 -8.45 14.35 -16.48
N SER A 117 -7.82 15.48 -16.12
CA SER A 117 -6.37 15.60 -16.05
C SER A 117 -5.77 14.61 -15.04
N GLU A 118 -4.77 13.84 -15.48
CA GLU A 118 -4.02 12.90 -14.64
C GLU A 118 -3.38 13.59 -13.42
N GLY A 119 -3.00 14.86 -13.57
CA GLY A 119 -2.46 15.69 -12.49
C GLY A 119 -3.48 15.95 -11.39
N THR A 120 -4.75 16.19 -11.74
CA THR A 120 -5.84 16.41 -10.77
C THR A 120 -6.13 15.11 -9.99
N SER A 121 -6.27 13.98 -10.70
CA SER A 121 -6.51 12.68 -10.07
C SER A 121 -5.37 12.26 -9.14
N SER A 122 -4.12 12.43 -9.58
CA SER A 122 -2.94 12.15 -8.76
C SER A 122 -2.85 13.06 -7.54
N GLY A 123 -3.16 14.36 -7.71
CA GLY A 123 -3.22 15.33 -6.61
C GLY A 123 -4.24 14.94 -5.54
N LEU A 124 -5.46 14.57 -5.93
CA LEU A 124 -6.51 14.11 -5.01
C LEU A 124 -6.13 12.81 -4.30
N LEU A 125 -5.52 11.85 -5.00
CA LEU A 125 -5.07 10.59 -4.41
C LEU A 125 -3.96 10.81 -3.37
N ASN A 126 -3.03 11.72 -3.65
CA ASN A 126 -1.97 12.09 -2.72
C ASN A 126 -2.52 12.85 -1.50
N ALA A 127 -3.43 13.80 -1.70
CA ALA A 127 -4.11 14.47 -0.60
C ALA A 127 -4.82 13.46 0.31
N SER A 128 -5.53 12.50 -0.28
CA SER A 128 -6.15 11.39 0.46
C SER A 128 -5.11 10.56 1.22
N ALA A 129 -3.99 10.19 0.59
CA ALA A 129 -2.92 9.44 1.25
C ALA A 129 -2.34 10.18 2.46
N GLN A 130 -2.14 11.50 2.36
CA GLN A 130 -1.64 12.32 3.46
C GLN A 130 -2.65 12.43 4.61
N ILE A 131 -3.93 12.63 4.31
CA ILE A 131 -4.99 12.69 5.35
C ILE A 131 -5.06 11.37 6.11
N PHE A 132 -5.15 10.24 5.40
CA PHE A 132 -5.17 8.93 6.03
C PHE A 132 -3.86 8.61 6.76
N GLY A 133 -2.71 8.98 6.18
CA GLY A 133 -1.41 8.80 6.80
C GLY A 133 -1.29 9.53 8.13
N LEU A 134 -1.73 10.79 8.19
CA LEU A 134 -1.75 11.56 9.43
C LEU A 134 -2.68 10.94 10.47
N ILE A 135 -3.92 10.60 10.11
CA ILE A 135 -4.90 10.01 11.03
C ILE A 135 -4.40 8.66 11.55
N PHE A 136 -3.95 7.78 10.67
CA PHE A 136 -3.50 6.44 11.03
C PHE A 136 -2.24 6.50 11.89
N THR A 137 -1.27 7.35 11.56
CA THR A 137 -0.04 7.51 12.37
C THR A 137 -0.37 7.96 13.78
N LEU A 138 -1.28 8.93 13.94
CA LEU A 138 -1.67 9.41 15.27
C LEU A 138 -2.45 8.35 16.07
N VAL A 139 -3.41 7.66 15.44
CA VAL A 139 -4.23 6.65 16.12
C VAL A 139 -3.39 5.41 16.45
N GLN A 140 -2.63 4.87 15.49
CA GLN A 140 -1.73 3.74 15.71
C GLN A 140 -0.68 4.08 16.76
N GLY A 141 -0.10 5.29 16.74
CA GLY A 141 0.88 5.74 17.72
C GLY A 141 0.30 5.75 19.14
N LYS A 142 -0.90 6.31 19.32
CA LYS A 142 -1.61 6.27 20.61
C LYS A 142 -1.93 4.84 21.07
N LEU A 143 -2.45 4.00 20.18
CA LEU A 143 -2.76 2.60 20.49
C LEU A 143 -1.50 1.80 20.88
N THR A 144 -0.41 2.01 20.15
CA THR A 144 0.89 1.37 20.39
C THR A 144 1.47 1.77 21.74
N THR A 145 1.33 3.05 22.11
CA THR A 145 1.86 3.58 23.37
C THR A 145 1.04 3.08 24.57
N LEU A 146 -0.29 3.22 24.50
CA LEU A 146 -1.22 2.94 25.61
C LEU A 146 -1.48 1.45 25.84
N TYR A 147 -1.52 0.64 24.77
CA TYR A 147 -1.86 -0.77 24.85
C TYR A 147 -0.67 -1.64 24.41
N SER A 148 -0.52 -1.86 23.11
CA SER A 148 0.54 -2.67 22.52
C SER A 148 0.68 -2.39 21.03
N PRO A 149 1.85 -2.66 20.41
CA PRO A 149 2.01 -2.58 18.96
C PRO A 149 1.01 -3.46 18.20
N LEU A 150 0.65 -4.62 18.77
CA LEU A 150 -0.37 -5.51 18.23
C LEU A 150 -1.72 -4.79 18.04
N ALA A 151 -2.18 -4.01 19.03
CA ALA A 151 -3.43 -3.27 18.94
C ALA A 151 -3.40 -2.22 17.82
N GLY A 152 -2.28 -1.51 17.68
CA GLY A 152 -2.08 -0.55 16.59
C GLY A 152 -2.07 -1.22 15.21
N ASN A 153 -1.46 -2.39 15.10
CA ASN A 153 -1.39 -3.14 13.85
C ASN A 153 -2.74 -3.78 13.47
N ILE A 154 -3.52 -4.26 14.44
CA ILE A 154 -4.88 -4.74 14.22
C ILE A 154 -5.78 -3.62 13.69
N PHE A 155 -5.63 -2.40 14.23
CA PHE A 155 -6.33 -1.22 13.71
C PHE A 155 -6.03 -0.99 12.21
N LEU A 156 -4.75 -1.05 11.81
CA LEU A 156 -4.38 -0.94 10.40
C LEU A 156 -4.90 -2.11 9.55
N CYS A 157 -4.85 -3.34 10.07
CA CYS A 157 -5.39 -4.50 9.38
C CYS A 157 -6.90 -4.34 9.09
N ALA A 158 -7.68 -3.85 10.05
CA ALA A 158 -9.10 -3.61 9.87
C ALA A 158 -9.38 -2.58 8.76
N PHE A 159 -8.62 -1.49 8.72
CA PHE A 159 -8.76 -0.47 7.67
C PHE A 159 -8.27 -0.96 6.30
N LEU A 160 -7.19 -1.74 6.24
CA LEU A 160 -6.74 -2.37 4.99
C LEU A 160 -7.75 -3.39 4.47
N LEU A 161 -8.39 -4.17 5.36
CA LEU A 161 -9.48 -5.06 4.97
C LEU A 161 -10.64 -4.27 4.38
N LEU A 162 -11.09 -3.22 5.07
CA LEU A 162 -12.12 -2.31 4.56
C LEU A 162 -11.73 -1.74 3.19
N GLY A 163 -10.50 -1.25 3.05
CA GLY A 163 -10.00 -0.70 1.81
C GLY A 163 -9.91 -1.73 0.68
N SER A 164 -9.62 -3.00 0.98
CA SER A 164 -9.62 -4.09 0.00
C SER A 164 -11.04 -4.38 -0.51
N ILE A 165 -12.04 -4.38 0.39
CA ILE A 165 -13.46 -4.55 0.04
C ILE A 165 -13.91 -3.37 -0.83
N LEU A 166 -13.63 -2.13 -0.40
CA LEU A 166 -13.95 -0.94 -1.18
C LEU A 166 -13.32 -0.99 -2.57
N THR A 167 -12.06 -1.41 -2.68
CA THR A 167 -11.36 -1.56 -3.98
C THR A 167 -12.01 -2.64 -4.85
N ALA A 168 -12.45 -3.76 -4.27
CA ALA A 168 -13.14 -4.81 -5.02
C ALA A 168 -14.48 -4.32 -5.61
N LEU A 169 -15.20 -3.47 -4.87
CA LEU A 169 -16.48 -2.88 -5.26
C LEU A 169 -16.37 -1.81 -6.35
N ILE A 170 -15.19 -1.25 -6.60
CA ILE A 170 -14.99 -0.28 -7.69
C ILE A 170 -15.28 -0.96 -9.03
N LYS A 171 -16.24 -0.43 -9.81
CA LYS A 171 -16.53 -0.91 -11.16
C LYS A 171 -15.32 -0.69 -12.08
N SER A 172 -14.95 -1.71 -12.86
CA SER A 172 -13.90 -1.61 -13.89
C SER A 172 -14.43 -1.04 -15.19
N ASP A 173 -15.09 0.11 -15.14
CA ASP A 173 -15.39 0.83 -16.38
C ASP A 173 -14.07 1.49 -16.84
N LEU A 174 -13.29 0.75 -17.64
CA LEU A 174 -12.02 1.22 -18.22
C LEU A 174 -12.33 2.23 -19.33
N ARG A 175 -12.56 3.49 -18.92
CA ARG A 175 -13.06 4.55 -19.80
C ARG A 175 -12.04 4.97 -20.86
N ARG A 176 -10.75 5.05 -20.54
CA ARG A 176 -9.70 5.43 -21.51
C ARG A 176 -9.47 4.35 -22.57
N GLN A 177 -9.41 3.06 -22.20
CA GLN A 177 -9.40 1.97 -23.17
C GLN A 177 -10.65 1.94 -24.05
N SER A 178 -11.84 2.14 -23.46
CA SER A 178 -13.10 2.17 -24.20
C SER A 178 -13.17 3.35 -25.17
N ALA A 179 -12.64 4.52 -24.79
CA ALA A 179 -12.52 5.68 -25.66
C ALA A 179 -11.58 5.41 -26.84
N ASN A 180 -10.37 4.85 -26.62
CA ASN A 180 -9.44 4.51 -27.69
C ASN A 180 -10.02 3.48 -28.67
N LEU A 181 -10.73 2.45 -28.18
CA LEU A 181 -11.45 1.50 -29.03
C LEU A 181 -12.60 2.16 -29.82
N GLY A 182 -13.26 3.17 -29.24
CA GLY A 182 -14.29 3.98 -29.90
C GLY A 182 -13.73 4.85 -31.03
N PHE A 183 -12.59 5.51 -30.82
CA PHE A 183 -11.89 6.29 -31.84
C PHE A 183 -11.40 5.40 -33.00
N VAL A 184 -10.79 4.24 -32.71
CA VAL A 184 -10.37 3.29 -33.75
C VAL A 184 -11.56 2.78 -34.58
N LYS A 185 -12.73 2.54 -33.95
CA LYS A 185 -13.94 2.18 -34.71
C LYS A 185 -14.53 3.32 -35.55
N ALA A 186 -14.31 4.57 -35.16
CA ALA A 186 -14.77 5.74 -35.91
C ALA A 186 -13.88 6.06 -37.12
N GLU A 187 -12.58 5.72 -37.07
CA GLU A 187 -11.63 5.91 -38.18
C GLU A 187 -11.74 4.84 -39.27
N VAL A 188 -12.28 3.67 -38.94
CA VAL A 188 -12.42 2.50 -39.85
C VAL A 188 -13.76 2.51 -40.61
N LYS A 189 -14.62 3.51 -40.39
CA LYS A 189 -15.95 3.65 -41.02
C LYS A 189 -15.97 4.78 -42.03
#